data_AF-A0A950WZA4-F1
#
_entry.id   AF-A0A950WZA4-F1
#
_cell.length_a   1.000
_cell.length_b   1.000
_cell.length_c   1.000
_cell.angle_alpha   90.00
_cell.angle_beta   90.00
_cell.angle_gamma   90.00
#
_symmetry.space_group_name_H-M   'P 1'
#
loop_
_entity.id
_entity.type
_entity.pdbx_description
1 polymer ?
#
loop_
_entity_poly.entity_id
_entity_poly.type
_entity_poly.pdbx_seq_one_letter_code
_entity_poly.pdbx_strand_id
1 'polypeptide(L)'
;MTAAAAKHQPFAVIAEFASAAELYHAAEHVRDKGYRFWDVHSPFPIHGMNNAMGLGKSYLGYIIFWGGFTGFTTAVLLEYIPSSFLYPLIVHGKPVDFYTVPAFFPIMFELTILFSAFTAFFGVFILNRQPRYHHPLFTYAPFRRVTRDAFFLVIEAVDPRFSETGTQEFLTGIGGKDVTLIYEND
;
A
#
# COMPACT_ATOMS: atom_id res chain seq x y z
N MET A 1 31.83 -28.98 -21.65
CA MET A 1 30.43 -28.65 -21.28
C MET A 1 30.51 -27.51 -20.28
N THR A 2 30.57 -26.28 -20.79
CA THR A 2 30.63 -25.05 -20.01
C THR A 2 29.25 -24.80 -19.40
N ALA A 3 29.17 -24.78 -18.07
CA ALA A 3 27.97 -24.35 -17.37
C ALA A 3 27.59 -22.96 -17.88
N ALA A 4 26.40 -22.84 -18.47
CA ALA A 4 25.84 -21.55 -18.82
C ALA A 4 25.72 -20.75 -17.52
N ALA A 5 26.49 -19.66 -17.39
CA ALA A 5 26.36 -18.74 -16.29
C ALA A 5 24.89 -18.29 -16.21
N ALA A 6 24.22 -18.63 -15.10
CA ALA A 6 22.85 -18.17 -14.84
C ALA A 6 22.82 -16.66 -15.01
N LYS A 7 22.03 -16.18 -15.98
CA LYS A 7 21.94 -14.78 -16.35
C LYS A 7 21.11 -14.08 -15.27
N HIS A 8 21.77 -13.69 -14.18
CA HIS A 8 21.16 -12.94 -13.10
C HIS A 8 20.71 -11.59 -13.68
N GLN A 9 19.41 -11.41 -13.88
CA GLN A 9 18.88 -10.15 -14.38
C GLN A 9 18.96 -9.11 -13.25
N PRO A 10 19.41 -7.88 -13.53
CA PRO A 10 19.40 -6.82 -12.52
C PRO A 10 17.95 -6.56 -12.12
N PHE A 11 17.68 -6.60 -10.82
CA PHE A 11 16.35 -6.32 -10.26
C PHE A 11 16.24 -4.84 -9.88
N ALA A 12 17.20 -4.32 -9.11
CA ALA A 12 17.18 -2.94 -8.63
C ALA A 12 18.56 -2.48 -8.15
N VAL A 13 18.79 -1.17 -8.10
CA VAL A 13 19.89 -0.58 -7.34
C VAL A 13 19.33 -0.05 -6.02
N ILE A 14 19.96 -0.42 -4.91
CA ILE A 14 19.62 0.04 -3.57
C ILE A 14 20.72 0.94 -3.01
N ALA A 15 20.34 1.98 -2.27
CA ALA A 15 21.25 2.84 -1.53
C ALA A 15 20.75 3.08 -0.10
N GLU A 16 21.65 3.05 0.88
CA GLU A 16 21.39 3.39 2.29
C GLU A 16 21.62 4.89 2.53
N PHE A 17 20.76 5.53 3.32
CA PHE A 17 20.89 6.94 3.72
C PHE A 17 21.08 7.04 5.24
N ALA A 18 21.82 8.05 5.70
CA ALA A 18 22.16 8.17 7.11
C ALA A 18 20.98 8.62 7.98
N SER A 19 20.02 9.34 7.38
CA SER A 19 18.89 9.91 8.09
C SER A 19 17.65 10.02 7.22
N ALA A 20 16.49 10.17 7.87
CA ALA A 20 15.22 10.45 7.21
C ALA A 20 15.24 11.75 6.38
N ALA A 21 16.01 12.76 6.79
CA ALA A 21 16.12 14.03 6.08
C ALA A 21 16.93 13.88 4.78
N GLU A 22 18.04 13.14 4.83
CA GLU A 22 18.81 12.82 3.62
C GLU A 22 17.97 12.00 2.64
N LEU A 23 17.25 11.00 3.13
CA LEU A 23 16.35 10.19 2.31
C LEU A 23 15.22 11.02 1.68
N TYR A 24 14.68 11.99 2.40
CA TYR A 24 13.65 12.90 1.90
C TYR A 24 14.16 13.73 0.71
N HIS A 25 15.32 14.37 0.83
CA HIS A 25 15.90 15.15 -0.26
C HIS A 25 16.37 14.27 -1.43
N ALA A 26 16.86 13.05 -1.13
CA ALA A 26 17.16 12.07 -2.16
C ALA A 26 15.91 11.69 -2.97
N ALA A 27 14.77 11.52 -2.32
CA ALA A 27 13.49 11.26 -2.98
C ALA A 27 13.09 12.41 -3.93
N GLU A 28 13.27 13.67 -3.52
CA GLU A 28 13.05 14.84 -4.39
C GLU A 28 13.93 14.80 -5.64
N HIS A 29 15.23 14.53 -5.47
CA HIS A 29 16.16 14.42 -6.60
C HIS A 29 15.81 13.28 -7.56
N VAL A 30 15.39 12.12 -7.04
CA VAL A 30 14.98 10.97 -7.85
C VAL A 30 13.70 11.28 -8.64
N ARG A 31 12.71 11.90 -8.00
CA ARG A 31 11.49 12.41 -8.66
C ARG A 31 11.83 13.40 -9.76
N ASP A 32 12.64 14.41 -9.47
CA ASP A 32 12.97 15.50 -10.40
C ASP A 32 13.80 15.00 -11.59
N LYS A 33 14.61 13.96 -11.38
CA LYS A 33 15.32 13.25 -12.47
C LYS A 33 14.39 12.40 -13.33
N GLY A 34 13.15 12.17 -12.90
CA GLY A 34 12.10 11.54 -13.68
C GLY A 34 12.10 10.01 -13.66
N TYR A 35 12.68 9.39 -12.62
CA TYR A 35 12.47 7.97 -12.36
C TYR A 35 11.01 7.74 -11.93
N ARG A 36 10.42 6.64 -12.37
CA ARG A 36 9.02 6.27 -12.15
C ARG A 36 8.86 4.99 -11.33
N PHE A 37 9.76 4.03 -11.47
CA PHE A 37 9.72 2.75 -10.77
C PHE A 37 10.79 2.71 -9.68
N TRP A 38 10.47 3.34 -8.55
CA TRP A 38 11.33 3.40 -7.38
C TRP A 38 10.49 3.53 -6.12
N ASP A 39 11.06 3.11 -5.00
CA ASP A 39 10.41 3.16 -3.70
C ASP A 39 11.40 3.55 -2.59
N VAL A 40 10.86 4.00 -1.48
CA VAL A 40 11.60 4.41 -0.29
C VAL A 40 11.18 3.52 0.87
N HIS A 41 12.16 2.99 1.57
CA HIS A 41 11.92 2.17 2.74
C HIS A 41 12.52 2.81 4.00
N SER A 42 11.66 3.07 4.98
CA SER A 42 12.02 3.65 6.26
C SER A 42 11.33 2.89 7.41
N PRO A 43 11.93 2.87 8.62
CA PRO A 43 11.38 2.17 9.78
C PRO A 43 10.11 2.85 10.33
N PHE A 44 9.88 4.10 9.96
CA PHE A 44 8.72 4.89 10.36
C PHE A 44 8.25 5.80 9.21
N PRO A 45 6.99 6.29 9.25
CA PRO A 45 6.49 7.22 8.25
C PRO A 45 7.20 8.58 8.33
N ILE A 46 7.79 9.01 7.22
CA ILE A 46 8.44 10.32 7.11
C ILE A 46 7.40 11.33 6.61
N HIS A 47 7.16 12.39 7.39
CA HIS A 47 6.15 13.38 7.06
C HIS A 47 6.50 14.10 5.74
N GLY A 48 5.51 14.24 4.85
CA GLY A 48 5.70 14.86 3.55
C GLY A 48 6.40 13.99 2.49
N MET A 49 6.79 12.74 2.81
CA MET A 49 7.45 11.85 1.84
C MET A 49 6.62 11.66 0.56
N ASN A 50 5.29 11.57 0.68
CA ASN A 50 4.41 11.47 -0.49
C ASN A 50 4.59 12.65 -1.47
N ASN A 51 4.78 13.87 -0.95
CA ASN A 51 5.02 15.04 -1.79
C ASN A 51 6.43 15.00 -2.40
N ALA A 52 7.44 14.58 -1.63
CA ALA A 52 8.81 14.41 -2.12
C ALA A 52 8.88 13.38 -3.25
N MET A 53 8.15 12.27 -3.13
CA MET A 53 8.04 11.24 -4.18
C MET A 53 7.11 11.65 -5.34
N GLY A 54 6.28 12.68 -5.16
CA GLY A 54 5.31 13.11 -6.18
C GLY A 54 4.09 12.17 -6.30
N LEU A 55 3.73 11.47 -5.22
CA LEU A 55 2.61 10.54 -5.19
C LEU A 55 1.26 11.28 -5.05
N GLY A 56 0.27 10.80 -5.79
CA GLY A 56 -1.12 11.26 -5.68
C GLY A 56 -1.85 10.69 -4.47
N LYS A 57 -3.12 11.08 -4.31
CA LYS A 57 -4.01 10.48 -3.31
C LYS A 57 -4.29 9.02 -3.66
N SER A 58 -4.30 8.16 -2.63
CA SER A 58 -4.65 6.75 -2.80
C SER A 58 -6.14 6.58 -3.16
N TYR A 59 -6.42 5.64 -4.06
CA TYR A 59 -7.79 5.24 -4.43
C TYR A 59 -8.50 4.46 -3.32
N LEU A 60 -7.78 4.02 -2.28
CA LEU A 60 -8.32 3.20 -1.18
C LEU A 60 -9.55 3.83 -0.52
N GLY A 61 -9.58 5.16 -0.36
CA GLY A 61 -10.73 5.84 0.24
C GLY A 61 -12.04 5.63 -0.53
N TYR A 62 -11.98 5.65 -1.87
CA TYR A 62 -13.15 5.39 -2.71
C TYR A 62 -13.60 3.93 -2.62
N ILE A 63 -12.66 2.98 -2.52
CA ILE A 63 -12.98 1.56 -2.38
C ILE A 63 -13.70 1.33 -1.04
N ILE A 64 -13.19 1.90 0.06
CA ILE A 64 -13.81 1.81 1.39
C ILE A 64 -15.22 2.41 1.39
N PHE A 65 -15.42 3.57 0.74
CA PHE A 65 -16.74 4.18 0.63
C PHE A 65 -17.77 3.23 0.00
N TRP A 66 -17.41 2.58 -1.11
CA TRP A 66 -18.29 1.60 -1.76
C TRP A 66 -18.49 0.33 -0.92
N GLY A 67 -17.47 -0.08 -0.16
CA GLY A 67 -17.61 -1.13 0.86
C GLY A 67 -18.67 -0.76 1.91
N GLY A 68 -18.58 0.43 2.50
CA GLY A 68 -19.58 0.92 3.45
C GLY A 68 -20.97 1.04 2.85
N PHE A 69 -21.08 1.57 1.62
CA PHE A 69 -22.37 1.71 0.94
C PHE A 69 -23.06 0.36 0.69
N THR A 70 -22.30 -0.67 0.33
CA THR A 70 -22.85 -2.03 0.18
C THR A 70 -23.25 -2.62 1.54
N GLY A 71 -22.50 -2.37 2.61
CA GLY A 71 -22.88 -2.73 3.98
C GLY A 71 -24.19 -2.07 4.43
N PHE A 72 -24.32 -0.76 4.23
CA PHE A 72 -25.54 0.00 4.53
C PHE A 72 -26.75 -0.56 3.76
N THR A 73 -26.59 -0.76 2.45
CA THR A 73 -27.66 -1.31 1.61
C THR A 73 -28.06 -2.71 2.06
N THR A 74 -27.07 -3.54 2.43
CA THR A 74 -27.32 -4.90 2.94
C THR A 74 -28.12 -4.85 4.24
N ALA A 75 -27.81 -3.94 5.16
CA ALA A 75 -28.55 -3.79 6.42
C ALA A 75 -30.00 -3.39 6.18
N VAL A 76 -30.22 -2.35 5.36
CA VAL A 76 -31.57 -1.90 5.00
C VAL A 76 -32.40 -3.05 4.42
N LEU A 77 -31.82 -3.81 3.48
CA LEU A 77 -32.51 -4.95 2.89
C LEU A 77 -32.76 -6.08 3.91
N LEU A 78 -31.77 -6.39 4.75
CA LEU A 78 -31.86 -7.43 5.77
C LEU A 78 -32.93 -7.13 6.82
N GLU A 79 -33.19 -5.87 7.12
CA GLU A 79 -34.17 -5.46 8.14
C GLU A 79 -35.57 -5.24 7.55
N TYR A 80 -35.68 -4.50 6.45
CA TYR A 80 -36.97 -4.16 5.86
C TYR A 80 -37.64 -5.35 5.15
N ILE A 81 -36.88 -6.23 4.49
CA ILE A 81 -37.49 -7.37 3.79
C ILE A 81 -38.21 -8.28 4.78
N PRO A 82 -37.60 -8.76 5.88
CA PRO A 82 -38.31 -9.57 6.86
C PRO A 82 -39.41 -8.81 7.59
N SER A 83 -39.12 -7.58 8.04
CA SER A 83 -40.02 -6.83 8.93
C SER A 83 -41.24 -6.24 8.24
N SER A 84 -41.18 -5.90 6.96
CA SER A 84 -42.29 -5.24 6.25
C SER A 84 -42.93 -6.13 5.18
N PHE A 85 -42.16 -7.00 4.52
CA PHE A 85 -42.64 -7.77 3.38
C PHE A 85 -42.91 -9.25 3.69
N LEU A 86 -41.99 -9.94 4.38
CA LEU A 86 -42.13 -11.39 4.60
C LEU A 86 -43.04 -11.72 5.78
N TYR A 87 -42.83 -11.08 6.92
CA TYR A 87 -43.58 -11.37 8.14
C TYR A 87 -43.71 -10.13 9.04
N PRO A 88 -44.65 -9.22 8.72
CA PRO A 88 -44.85 -8.01 9.51
C PRO A 88 -45.37 -8.34 10.91
N LEU A 89 -44.50 -8.17 11.91
CA LEU A 89 -44.77 -8.45 13.31
C LEU A 89 -44.85 -7.14 14.11
N ILE A 90 -46.02 -6.82 14.63
CA ILE A 90 -46.21 -5.67 15.53
C ILE A 90 -45.81 -6.10 16.95
N VAL A 91 -44.62 -5.71 17.38
CA VAL A 91 -44.11 -5.97 18.74
C VAL A 91 -44.28 -4.71 19.59
N HIS A 92 -45.06 -4.80 20.68
CA HIS A 92 -45.32 -3.69 21.60
C HIS A 92 -45.87 -2.41 20.92
N GLY A 93 -46.70 -2.54 19.88
CA GLY A 93 -47.23 -1.39 19.14
C GLY A 93 -46.25 -0.71 18.18
N LYS A 94 -45.01 -1.24 18.10
CA LYS A 94 -44.07 -1.22 16.96
C LYS A 94 -44.66 -0.98 15.57
N PRO A 95 -44.58 0.19 14.91
CA PRO A 95 -44.84 0.21 13.46
C PRO A 95 -43.91 -0.76 12.72
N VAL A 96 -44.33 -1.23 11.55
CA VAL A 96 -43.50 -2.06 10.65
C VAL A 96 -43.06 -1.28 9.39
N ASP A 97 -43.41 0.00 9.35
CA ASP A 97 -43.14 0.92 8.26
C ASP A 97 -41.84 1.71 8.48
N PHE A 98 -41.64 2.76 7.68
CA PHE A 98 -40.49 3.65 7.77
C PHE A 98 -40.25 4.25 9.17
N TYR A 99 -41.26 4.37 10.03
CA TYR A 99 -41.10 4.91 11.38
C TYR A 99 -40.24 4.04 12.32
N THR A 100 -39.90 2.82 11.91
CA THR A 100 -39.06 1.88 12.68
C THR A 100 -37.56 2.03 12.43
N VAL A 101 -37.13 2.91 11.49
CA VAL A 101 -35.71 3.22 11.26
C VAL A 101 -34.92 3.45 12.56
N PRO A 102 -35.41 4.21 13.57
CA PRO A 102 -34.63 4.44 14.78
C PRO A 102 -34.26 3.16 15.55
N ALA A 103 -35.06 2.09 15.45
CA ALA A 103 -34.77 0.80 16.06
C ALA A 103 -33.75 -0.02 15.26
N PHE A 104 -33.69 0.19 13.94
CA PHE A 104 -32.82 -0.49 12.99
C PHE A 104 -31.46 0.20 12.81
N PHE A 105 -31.39 1.50 13.11
CA PHE A 105 -30.19 2.30 12.95
C PHE A 105 -28.91 1.69 13.54
N PRO A 106 -28.91 1.04 14.73
CA PRO A 106 -27.71 0.39 15.24
C PRO A 106 -27.16 -0.69 14.28
N ILE A 107 -28.02 -1.52 13.69
CA ILE A 107 -27.59 -2.59 12.78
C ILE A 107 -27.13 -1.99 11.45
N MET A 108 -27.84 -0.98 10.93
CA MET A 108 -27.40 -0.23 9.74
C MET A 108 -25.99 0.34 9.91
N PHE A 109 -25.72 0.95 11.07
CA PHE A 109 -24.43 1.51 11.42
C PHE A 109 -23.35 0.43 11.51
N GLU A 110 -23.61 -0.66 12.25
CA GLU A 110 -22.64 -1.74 12.45
C GLU A 110 -22.27 -2.45 11.13
N LEU A 111 -23.25 -2.77 10.27
CA LEU A 111 -22.97 -3.40 8.97
C LEU A 111 -22.20 -2.47 8.03
N THR A 112 -22.50 -1.17 8.06
CA THR A 112 -21.74 -0.16 7.31
C THR A 112 -20.28 -0.15 7.73
N ILE A 113 -20.01 -0.13 9.05
CA ILE A 113 -18.65 -0.14 9.59
C ILE A 113 -17.95 -1.47 9.30
N LEU A 114 -18.63 -2.60 9.48
CA LEU A 114 -18.09 -3.92 9.25
C LEU A 114 -17.60 -4.09 7.81
N PHE A 115 -18.44 -3.74 6.83
CA PHE A 115 -18.06 -3.85 5.42
C PHE A 115 -16.99 -2.84 5.03
N SER A 116 -17.03 -1.62 5.59
CA SER A 116 -15.97 -0.63 5.41
C SER A 116 -14.63 -1.15 5.93
N ALA A 117 -14.62 -1.75 7.12
CA ALA A 117 -13.43 -2.27 7.77
C ALA A 117 -12.82 -3.45 7.01
N PHE A 118 -13.62 -4.42 6.57
CA PHE A 118 -13.13 -5.52 5.73
C PHE A 118 -12.58 -5.00 4.40
N THR A 119 -13.30 -4.08 3.77
CA THR A 119 -12.85 -3.48 2.51
C THR A 119 -11.54 -2.71 2.68
N ALA A 120 -11.37 -1.99 3.80
CA ALA A 120 -10.11 -1.32 4.14
C ALA A 120 -8.98 -2.32 4.34
N PHE A 121 -9.23 -3.35 5.15
CA PHE A 121 -8.26 -4.41 5.45
C PHE A 121 -7.78 -5.08 4.17
N PHE A 122 -8.68 -5.71 3.40
CA PHE A 122 -8.30 -6.40 2.17
C PHE A 122 -7.80 -5.43 1.09
N GLY A 123 -8.32 -4.21 1.04
CA GLY A 123 -7.89 -3.17 0.10
C GLY A 123 -6.42 -2.81 0.26
N VAL A 124 -5.93 -2.68 1.50
CA VAL A 124 -4.50 -2.45 1.77
C VAL A 124 -3.65 -3.61 1.26
N PHE A 125 -4.04 -4.86 1.53
CA PHE A 125 -3.27 -6.03 1.06
C PHE A 125 -3.20 -6.10 -0.47
N ILE A 126 -4.34 -5.92 -1.14
CA ILE A 126 -4.44 -6.03 -2.60
C ILE A 126 -3.68 -4.88 -3.28
N LEU A 127 -3.88 -3.64 -2.85
CA LEU A 127 -3.25 -2.47 -3.49
C LEU A 127 -1.73 -2.46 -3.31
N ASN A 128 -1.23 -2.90 -2.15
CA ASN A 128 0.21 -3.01 -1.89
C ASN A 128 0.80 -4.34 -2.39
N ARG A 129 0.01 -5.20 -3.04
CA ARG A 129 0.41 -6.53 -3.54
C ARG A 129 1.03 -7.41 -2.44
N GLN A 130 0.53 -7.26 -1.23
CA GLN A 130 0.84 -8.06 -0.05
C GLN A 130 -0.13 -9.24 -0.06
N PRO A 131 0.22 -10.37 -0.67
CA PRO A 131 0.83 -11.47 0.06
C PRO A 131 2.05 -11.94 -0.74
N ARG A 132 3.19 -11.31 -0.47
CA ARG A 132 4.44 -11.58 -1.17
C ARG A 132 5.48 -12.03 -0.15
N TYR A 133 5.61 -13.35 0.01
CA TYR A 133 6.54 -13.94 0.98
C TYR A 133 8.00 -13.79 0.58
N HIS A 134 8.29 -13.62 -0.71
CA HIS A 134 9.64 -13.42 -1.22
C HIS A 134 9.74 -12.12 -2.05
N HIS A 135 10.72 -11.30 -1.69
CA HIS A 135 11.09 -10.09 -2.43
C HIS A 135 12.62 -10.11 -2.64
N PRO A 136 13.15 -9.84 -3.85
CA PRO A 136 14.60 -9.89 -4.12
C PRO A 136 15.44 -9.02 -3.19
N LEU A 137 14.90 -7.89 -2.72
CA LEU A 137 15.53 -7.01 -1.72
C LEU A 137 15.91 -7.73 -0.40
N PHE A 138 15.21 -8.80 -0.02
CA PHE A 138 15.53 -9.56 1.20
C PHE A 138 16.83 -10.36 1.11
N THR A 139 17.39 -10.55 -0.08
CA THR A 139 18.73 -11.13 -0.26
C THR A 139 19.82 -10.18 0.24
N TYR A 140 19.57 -8.87 0.24
CA TYR A 140 20.54 -7.88 0.72
C TYR A 140 20.59 -7.87 2.25
N ALA A 141 21.68 -8.36 2.84
CA ALA A 141 21.80 -8.52 4.29
C ALA A 141 21.58 -7.21 5.10
N PRO A 142 22.11 -6.04 4.68
CA PRO A 142 21.85 -4.78 5.35
C PRO A 142 20.37 -4.36 5.32
N PHE A 143 19.59 -4.80 4.32
CA PHE A 143 18.16 -4.46 4.21
C PHE A 143 17.33 -4.91 5.41
N ARG A 144 17.78 -5.94 6.16
CA ARG A 144 17.11 -6.36 7.40
C ARG A 144 17.02 -5.26 8.46
N ARG A 145 17.84 -4.21 8.35
CA ARG A 145 17.84 -3.05 9.25
C ARG A 145 16.72 -2.05 8.93
N VAL A 146 16.01 -2.21 7.81
CA VAL A 146 14.98 -1.28 7.33
C VAL A 146 13.84 -1.07 8.33
N THR A 147 13.54 -2.07 9.15
CA THR A 147 12.49 -1.99 10.18
C THR A 147 13.01 -1.49 11.53
N ARG A 148 14.31 -1.18 11.65
CA ARG A 148 14.96 -0.85 12.92
C ARG A 148 15.58 0.55 12.89
N ASP A 149 16.55 0.76 12.01
CA ASP A 149 17.43 1.95 12.07
C ASP A 149 17.95 2.45 10.71
N ALA A 150 17.67 1.73 9.60
CA ALA A 150 18.22 2.07 8.29
C ALA A 150 17.17 2.64 7.33
N PHE A 151 17.60 3.55 6.46
CA PHE A 151 16.80 4.20 5.45
C PHE A 151 17.30 3.79 4.07
N PHE A 152 16.43 3.27 3.21
CA PHE A 152 16.82 2.82 1.88
C PHE A 152 16.02 3.49 0.79
N LEU A 153 16.66 3.75 -0.34
CA LEU A 153 16.03 4.11 -1.60
C LEU A 153 16.34 3.02 -2.62
N VAL A 154 15.32 2.55 -3.32
CA VAL A 154 15.43 1.47 -4.31
C VAL A 154 14.93 1.98 -5.65
N ILE A 155 15.73 1.84 -6.71
CA ILE A 155 15.32 2.10 -8.09
C ILE A 155 15.29 0.76 -8.82
N GLU A 156 14.13 0.38 -9.33
CA GLU A 156 13.93 -0.90 -10.03
C GLU A 156 14.48 -0.83 -11.46
N ALA A 157 14.98 -1.97 -11.95
CA ALA A 157 15.52 -2.12 -13.29
C ALA A 157 14.45 -2.05 -14.39
N VAL A 158 13.17 -2.15 -14.01
CA VAL A 158 12.01 -1.97 -14.90
C VAL A 158 11.90 -0.51 -15.38
N ASP A 159 12.55 0.45 -14.71
CA ASP A 159 12.47 1.85 -15.07
C ASP A 159 13.12 2.15 -16.44
N PRO A 160 12.46 2.89 -17.34
CA PRO A 160 13.04 3.23 -18.65
C PRO A 160 14.35 4.03 -18.59
N ARG A 161 14.61 4.75 -17.48
CA ARG A 161 15.83 5.52 -17.26
C ARG A 161 16.88 4.75 -16.46
N PHE A 162 16.62 3.48 -16.15
CA PHE A 162 17.55 2.65 -15.41
C PHE A 162 18.82 2.36 -16.24
N SER A 163 19.97 2.57 -15.62
CA SER A 163 21.27 2.12 -16.11
C SER A 163 22.07 1.62 -14.92
N GLU A 164 22.67 0.43 -15.00
CA GLU A 164 23.39 -0.16 -13.88
C GLU A 164 24.45 0.79 -13.31
N THR A 165 25.31 1.33 -14.16
CA THR A 165 26.37 2.26 -13.75
C THR A 165 25.82 3.66 -13.48
N GLY A 166 24.98 4.19 -14.37
CA GLY A 166 24.50 5.57 -14.26
C GLY A 166 23.56 5.80 -13.07
N THR A 167 22.77 4.79 -12.70
CA THR A 167 21.91 4.84 -11.51
C THR A 167 22.75 4.72 -10.23
N GLN A 168 23.78 3.87 -10.21
CA GLN A 168 24.69 3.77 -9.06
C GLN A 168 25.44 5.08 -8.80
N GLU A 169 26.07 5.65 -9.83
CA GLU A 169 26.78 6.93 -9.73
C GLU A 169 25.86 8.06 -9.28
N PHE A 170 24.61 8.06 -9.77
CA PHE A 170 23.61 9.03 -9.35
C PHE A 170 23.25 8.88 -7.86
N LEU A 171 22.97 7.66 -7.40
CA LEU A 171 22.63 7.41 -6.01
C LEU A 171 23.79 7.75 -5.06
N THR A 172 25.03 7.46 -5.47
CA THR A 172 26.23 7.92 -4.74
C THR A 172 26.32 9.45 -4.72
N GLY A 173 26.03 10.10 -5.84
CA GLY A 173 26.09 11.57 -5.97
C GLY A 173 25.09 12.32 -5.08
N ILE A 174 23.93 11.72 -4.77
CA ILE A 174 22.91 12.32 -3.89
C ILE A 174 23.08 11.95 -2.40
N GLY A 175 24.22 11.33 -2.03
CA GLY A 175 24.54 10.98 -0.64
C GLY A 175 24.24 9.53 -0.24
N GLY A 176 23.92 8.67 -1.20
CA GLY A 176 23.71 7.24 -0.97
C GLY A 176 25.00 6.53 -0.51
N LYS A 177 24.89 5.81 0.59
CA LYS A 177 25.89 4.92 1.17
C LYS A 177 25.59 3.48 0.76
N ASP A 178 26.64 2.66 0.69
CA ASP A 178 26.51 1.22 0.43
C ASP A 178 25.63 0.89 -0.81
N VAL A 179 25.91 1.60 -1.91
CA VAL A 179 25.12 1.49 -3.14
C VAL A 179 25.42 0.14 -3.80
N THR A 180 24.40 -0.71 -3.92
CA THR A 180 24.55 -2.09 -4.38
C THR A 180 23.53 -2.43 -5.46
N LEU A 181 23.96 -3.16 -6.48
CA LEU A 181 23.07 -3.76 -7.48
C LEU A 181 22.54 -5.10 -6.98
N ILE A 182 21.22 -5.22 -6.91
CA ILE A 182 20.50 -6.44 -6.53
C ILE A 182 20.06 -7.14 -7.81
N TYR A 183 20.28 -8.45 -7.84
CA TYR A 183 19.83 -9.32 -8.92
C TYR A 183 18.61 -10.11 -8.51
N GLU A 184 17.79 -10.46 -9.49
CA GLU A 184 16.70 -11.42 -9.29
C GLU A 184 17.30 -12.82 -9.11
N ASN A 185 17.00 -13.45 -7.98
CA ASN A 185 17.34 -14.85 -7.74
C ASN A 185 16.15 -15.70 -8.19
N ASP A 186 16.40 -16.67 -9.07
CA ASP A 186 15.41 -17.68 -9.50
C ASP A 186 14.92 -18.54 -8.30
#